data_AF-A0A7J7LL80-F1
#
_entry.id   AF-A0A7J7LL80-F1
#
_cell.length_a   1.000
_cell.length_b   1.000
_cell.length_c   1.000
_cell.angle_alpha   90.00
_cell.angle_beta   90.00
_cell.angle_gamma   90.00
#
_symmetry.space_group_name_H-M   'P 1'
#
loop_
_entity.id
_entity.type
_entity.pdbx_description
1 polymer ?
#
loop_
_entity_poly.entity_id
_entity_poly.type
_entity_poly.pdbx_seq_one_letter_code
_entity_poly.pdbx_strand_id
1 'polypeptide(L)'
;MMLVGSTVGGGSAVNWYASIKTPTSLLKKWALDHKILFFGSSDYVFAMDTLCKRIGVTKRCSEEDFHNQVLRKGCKNFGLKVEYVPRNCSKNYSCSSCCYGCKAGDKRGTDITWLVDVVDNGVVILTGCKAERFILKKNHSGPIGKKKCVGLIASICSNKNITKRLQIKAKVMISAFGSLLTPPLMLSSGLKNPNIGENLYLHPALMVWGYFSKKLTDLPGKAFQGGIITSLHKISSHKSESDVQTVIEAPTLGPASFSVLLPWVSGHNAKKGFSIIQELLTCLHW
;
A
#
# COMPACT_ATOMS: atom_id res chain seq x y z
N MET A 1 5.74 6.11 -11.93
CA MET A 1 6.54 5.94 -10.69
C MET A 1 5.97 4.76 -9.91
N MET A 2 6.80 3.85 -9.38
CA MET A 2 6.38 2.81 -8.43
C MET A 2 7.07 3.05 -7.09
N LEU A 3 6.32 2.94 -5.99
CA LEU A 3 6.83 3.14 -4.64
C LEU A 3 6.69 1.85 -3.84
N VAL A 4 7.73 1.49 -3.07
CA VAL A 4 7.76 0.27 -2.25
C VAL A 4 8.37 0.61 -0.89
N GLY A 5 7.73 0.17 0.19
CA GLY A 5 8.25 0.36 1.54
C GLY A 5 9.44 -0.56 1.83
N SER A 6 10.59 0.04 2.17
CA SER A 6 11.81 -0.66 2.57
C SER A 6 12.14 -0.39 4.04
N THR A 7 11.26 -0.84 4.93
CA THR A 7 11.39 -0.70 6.38
C THR A 7 10.75 -1.90 7.09
N VAL A 8 10.96 -2.05 8.40
CA VAL A 8 10.19 -2.98 9.23
C VAL A 8 8.71 -2.60 9.13
N GLY A 9 7.86 -3.55 8.79
CA GLY A 9 6.45 -3.33 8.45
C GLY A 9 6.15 -3.13 6.95
N GLY A 10 7.19 -2.95 6.13
CA GLY A 10 7.09 -2.85 4.68
C GLY A 10 6.18 -1.71 4.21
N GLY A 11 5.37 -1.97 3.18
CA GLY A 11 4.42 -0.98 2.64
C GLY A 11 3.35 -0.52 3.64
N SER A 12 3.04 -1.31 4.66
CA SER A 12 2.04 -0.94 5.68
C SER A 12 2.52 0.21 6.57
N ALA A 13 3.83 0.37 6.74
CA ALA A 13 4.44 1.45 7.51
C ALA A 13 4.44 2.79 6.73
N VAL A 14 4.51 2.76 5.39
CA VAL A 14 4.72 3.94 4.54
C VAL A 14 3.67 4.11 3.43
N ASN A 15 2.39 4.06 3.82
CA ASN A 15 1.23 4.26 2.94
C ASN A 15 0.25 5.30 3.52
N TRP A 16 -0.78 5.65 2.74
CA TRP A 16 -1.83 6.60 3.11
C TRP A 16 -2.95 6.01 3.98
N TYR A 17 -2.71 4.95 4.77
CA TYR A 17 -3.65 4.28 5.70
C TYR A 17 -5.02 3.80 5.14
N ALA A 18 -5.31 3.99 3.86
CA ALA A 18 -6.54 3.52 3.23
C ALA A 18 -6.64 1.99 3.37
N SER A 19 -7.76 1.52 3.89
CA SER A 19 -8.00 0.13 4.31
C SER A 19 -9.32 -0.39 3.73
N ILE A 20 -9.34 -0.54 2.41
CA ILE A 20 -10.53 -0.90 1.63
C ILE A 20 -10.66 -2.43 1.61
N LYS A 21 -11.87 -2.94 1.89
CA LYS A 21 -12.17 -4.37 1.76
C LYS A 21 -12.21 -4.79 0.29
N THR A 22 -11.77 -6.01 0.01
CA THR A 22 -11.86 -6.61 -1.33
C THR A 22 -13.32 -6.62 -1.79
N PRO A 23 -13.62 -6.07 -2.99
CA PRO A 23 -14.99 -6.05 -3.50
C PRO A 23 -15.57 -7.46 -3.68
N THR A 24 -16.85 -7.63 -3.35
CA THR A 24 -17.54 -8.92 -3.48
C THR A 24 -17.57 -9.43 -4.92
N SER A 25 -17.68 -8.54 -5.91
CA SER A 25 -17.60 -8.90 -7.34
C SER A 25 -16.27 -9.57 -7.68
N LEU A 26 -15.16 -9.04 -7.16
CA LEU A 26 -13.83 -9.60 -7.36
C LEU A 26 -13.65 -10.95 -6.64
N LEU A 27 -14.18 -11.08 -5.42
CA LEU A 27 -14.16 -12.36 -4.70
C LEU A 27 -14.92 -13.46 -5.47
N LYS A 28 -16.10 -13.14 -6.01
CA LYS A 28 -16.87 -14.05 -6.87
C LYS A 28 -16.07 -14.43 -8.11
N LYS A 29 -15.46 -13.46 -8.79
CA LYS A 29 -14.59 -13.70 -9.95
C LYS A 29 -13.43 -14.64 -9.63
N TRP A 30 -12.72 -14.42 -8.52
CA TRP A 30 -11.62 -15.30 -8.12
C TRP A 30 -12.09 -16.71 -7.74
N ALA A 31 -13.23 -16.83 -7.06
CA ALA A 31 -13.78 -18.12 -6.67
C ALA A 31 -14.32 -18.93 -7.86
N LEU A 32 -15.10 -18.30 -8.74
CA LEU A 32 -15.82 -18.96 -9.83
C LEU A 32 -14.98 -19.07 -11.09
N ASP A 33 -14.46 -17.94 -11.59
CA ASP A 33 -13.79 -17.89 -12.88
C ASP A 33 -12.36 -18.43 -12.79
N HIS A 34 -11.64 -18.08 -11.71
CA HIS A 34 -10.27 -18.54 -11.47
C HIS A 34 -10.19 -19.81 -10.60
N LYS A 35 -11.33 -20.34 -10.15
CA LYS A 35 -11.43 -21.59 -9.39
C LYS A 35 -10.64 -21.60 -8.07
N ILE A 36 -10.47 -20.44 -7.44
CA ILE A 36 -9.79 -20.29 -6.14
C ILE A 36 -10.85 -20.20 -5.03
N LEU A 37 -11.37 -21.37 -4.64
CA LEU A 37 -12.55 -21.49 -3.76
C LEU A 37 -12.41 -20.76 -2.41
N PHE A 38 -11.18 -20.59 -1.91
CA PHE A 38 -10.91 -19.86 -0.66
C PHE A 38 -11.52 -18.45 -0.66
N PHE A 39 -11.50 -17.73 -1.78
CA PHE A 39 -12.06 -16.37 -1.84
C PHE A 39 -13.59 -16.33 -1.77
N GLY A 40 -14.27 -17.46 -1.98
CA GLY A 40 -15.71 -17.61 -1.78
C GLY A 40 -16.11 -18.21 -0.44
N SER A 41 -15.14 -18.54 0.43
CA SER A 41 -15.42 -19.24 1.69
C SER A 41 -15.69 -18.28 2.85
N SER A 42 -16.34 -18.79 3.89
CA SER A 42 -16.51 -18.10 5.17
C SER A 42 -15.17 -17.74 5.84
N ASP A 43 -14.12 -18.53 5.60
CA ASP A 43 -12.80 -18.31 6.19
C ASP A 43 -12.17 -17.01 5.70
N TYR A 44 -12.33 -16.67 4.41
CA TYR A 44 -11.83 -15.40 3.89
C TYR A 44 -12.56 -14.21 4.53
N VAL A 45 -13.88 -14.29 4.63
CA VAL A 45 -14.71 -13.25 5.27
C VAL A 45 -14.29 -13.07 6.73
N PHE A 46 -14.16 -14.17 7.46
CA PHE A 46 -13.71 -14.17 8.85
C PHE A 46 -12.30 -13.58 9.00
N ALA A 47 -11.35 -13.94 8.14
CA ALA A 47 -10.00 -13.41 8.15
C ALA A 47 -10.00 -11.89 7.89
N MET A 48 -10.80 -11.42 6.93
CA MET A 48 -10.89 -10.00 6.60
C MET A 48 -11.52 -9.19 7.74
N ASP A 49 -12.57 -9.70 8.38
CA ASP A 49 -13.21 -9.05 9.52
C ASP A 49 -12.28 -9.01 10.74
N THR A 50 -11.58 -10.10 11.01
CA THR A 50 -10.57 -10.18 12.09
C THR A 50 -9.45 -9.17 11.86
N LEU A 51 -8.93 -9.07 10.62
CA LEU A 51 -7.92 -8.10 10.26
C LEU A 51 -8.41 -6.67 10.41
N CYS A 52 -9.59 -6.34 9.85
CA CYS A 52 -10.16 -5.00 9.94
C CYS A 52 -10.40 -4.58 11.40
N LYS A 53 -10.85 -5.51 12.25
CA LYS A 53 -11.02 -5.28 13.69
C LYS A 53 -9.68 -5.03 14.37
N ARG A 54 -8.66 -5.85 14.09
CA ARG A 54 -7.31 -5.74 14.70
C ARG A 54 -6.67 -4.39 14.40
N ILE A 55 -6.70 -3.94 13.14
CA ILE A 55 -6.11 -2.65 12.75
C ILE A 55 -7.07 -1.47 12.96
N GLY A 56 -8.23 -1.70 13.58
CA GLY A 56 -9.18 -0.64 13.95
C GLY A 56 -9.74 0.15 12.78
N VAL A 57 -10.05 -0.51 11.67
CA VAL A 57 -10.55 0.16 10.47
C VAL A 57 -11.81 0.97 10.79
N THR A 58 -11.79 2.26 10.45
CA THR A 58 -12.92 3.17 10.67
C THR A 58 -13.09 4.12 9.49
N LYS A 59 -14.35 4.45 9.18
CA LYS A 59 -14.70 5.53 8.23
C LYS A 59 -14.82 6.90 8.91
N ARG A 60 -14.72 6.94 10.24
CA ARG A 60 -14.89 8.18 11.00
C ARG A 60 -13.63 9.03 10.86
N CYS A 61 -13.80 10.30 10.52
CA CYS A 61 -12.76 11.32 10.50
C CYS A 61 -13.33 12.59 11.10
N SER A 62 -12.67 13.18 12.11
CA SER A 62 -13.14 14.44 12.69
C SER A 62 -12.91 15.61 11.74
N GLU A 63 -11.76 15.62 11.06
CA GLU A 63 -11.33 16.71 10.19
C GLU A 63 -10.70 16.15 8.92
N GLU A 64 -11.22 16.56 7.77
CA GLU A 64 -10.64 16.24 6.46
C GLU A 64 -9.60 17.28 6.10
N ASP A 65 -8.56 16.88 5.37
CA ASP A 65 -7.67 17.88 4.78
C ASP A 65 -8.37 18.73 3.71
N PHE A 66 -7.74 19.85 3.36
CA PHE A 66 -8.29 20.78 2.36
C PHE A 66 -8.60 20.08 1.03
N HIS A 67 -7.74 19.16 0.59
CA HIS A 67 -7.91 18.45 -0.67
C HIS A 67 -9.16 17.58 -0.70
N ASN A 68 -9.40 16.83 0.37
CA ASN A 68 -10.56 15.97 0.51
C ASN A 68 -11.86 16.79 0.65
N GLN A 69 -11.80 17.94 1.32
CA GLN A 69 -12.94 18.86 1.35
C GLN A 69 -13.29 19.41 -0.03
N VAL A 70 -12.28 19.78 -0.84
CA VAL A 70 -12.48 20.24 -2.23
C VAL A 70 -13.10 19.14 -3.08
N LEU A 71 -12.55 17.92 -3.04
CA LEU A 71 -13.10 16.77 -3.77
C LEU A 71 -14.57 16.53 -3.38
N ARG A 72 -14.86 16.52 -2.08
CA ARG A 72 -16.22 16.33 -1.56
C ARG A 72 -17.18 17.42 -1.99
N LYS A 73 -16.78 18.70 -1.93
CA LYS A 73 -17.59 19.84 -2.38
C LYS A 73 -17.84 19.76 -3.89
N GLY A 74 -16.81 19.45 -4.67
CA GLY A 74 -16.90 19.25 -6.12
C GLY A 74 -17.89 18.16 -6.48
N CYS A 75 -17.74 16.94 -5.93
CA CYS A 75 -18.67 15.84 -6.18
C CYS A 75 -20.11 16.22 -5.83
N LYS A 76 -20.35 16.85 -4.67
CA LYS A 76 -21.69 17.28 -4.27
C LYS A 76 -22.32 18.28 -5.24
N ASN A 77 -21.55 19.27 -5.72
CA ASN A 77 -22.03 20.26 -6.67
C ASN A 77 -22.46 19.65 -8.02
N PHE A 78 -21.80 18.55 -8.43
CA PHE A 78 -22.16 17.81 -9.64
C PHE A 78 -23.19 16.69 -9.40
N GLY A 79 -23.75 16.56 -8.20
CA GLY A 79 -24.67 15.47 -7.86
C GLY A 79 -24.01 14.08 -7.79
N LEU A 80 -22.69 14.02 -7.69
CA LEU A 80 -21.92 12.77 -7.62
C LEU A 80 -21.80 12.25 -6.19
N LYS A 81 -21.92 10.92 -6.03
CA LYS A 81 -21.80 10.24 -4.75
C LYS A 81 -20.35 10.26 -4.25
N VAL A 82 -20.12 10.78 -3.05
CA VAL A 82 -18.80 10.77 -2.40
C VAL A 82 -18.86 9.99 -1.09
N GLU A 83 -17.96 9.03 -0.92
CA GLU A 83 -17.90 8.12 0.22
C GLU A 83 -16.74 8.47 1.15
N TYR A 84 -16.84 8.09 2.42
CA TYR A 84 -15.70 8.11 3.34
C TYR A 84 -14.81 6.88 3.12
N VAL A 85 -13.51 7.12 2.99
CA VAL A 85 -12.50 6.07 2.87
C VAL A 85 -12.30 5.40 4.24
N PRO A 86 -12.34 4.07 4.34
CA PRO A 86 -11.98 3.35 5.56
C PRO A 86 -10.47 3.48 5.85
N ARG A 87 -10.10 3.80 7.10
CA ARG A 87 -8.72 4.08 7.51
C ARG A 87 -8.31 3.26 8.73
N ASN A 88 -7.05 2.84 8.83
CA ASN A 88 -6.50 2.13 10.00
C ASN A 88 -5.82 3.08 11.00
N CYS A 89 -6.50 4.17 11.36
CA CYS A 89 -6.07 5.15 12.35
C CYS A 89 -7.26 5.60 13.21
N SER A 90 -6.98 6.23 14.35
CA SER A 90 -7.98 6.78 15.25
C SER A 90 -8.78 7.90 14.59
N LYS A 91 -10.05 8.06 14.99
CA LYS A 91 -10.99 9.03 14.39
C LYS A 91 -10.41 10.45 14.32
N ASN A 92 -9.79 10.91 15.41
CA ASN A 92 -9.30 12.27 15.58
C ASN A 92 -7.83 12.43 15.17
N TYR A 93 -7.22 11.40 14.58
CA TYR A 93 -5.82 11.43 14.24
C TYR A 93 -5.55 12.05 12.88
N SER A 94 -4.61 13.00 12.87
CA SER A 94 -3.93 13.46 11.66
C SER A 94 -2.50 13.89 11.99
N CYS A 95 -1.55 13.44 11.17
CA CYS A 95 -0.20 14.01 11.10
C CYS A 95 0.19 14.45 9.68
N SER A 96 -0.69 14.24 8.70
CA SER A 96 -0.50 14.48 7.27
C SER A 96 0.78 13.92 6.62
N SER A 97 1.59 13.13 7.35
CA SER A 97 2.83 12.52 6.89
C SER A 97 2.79 10.99 6.89
N CYS A 98 1.62 10.38 7.06
CA CYS A 98 1.47 8.93 7.20
C CYS A 98 2.06 8.14 6.03
N CYS A 99 2.02 8.69 4.82
CA CYS A 99 2.62 8.10 3.62
C CYS A 99 4.16 7.98 3.68
N TYR A 100 4.81 8.69 4.61
CA TYR A 100 6.25 8.63 4.85
C TYR A 100 6.62 7.92 6.16
N GLY A 101 5.63 7.41 6.89
CA GLY A 101 5.80 6.89 8.25
C GLY A 101 5.03 7.72 9.27
N CYS A 102 4.30 7.03 10.14
CA CYS A 102 3.48 7.65 11.17
C CYS A 102 4.32 7.95 12.42
N LYS A 103 4.74 9.20 12.59
CA LYS A 103 5.58 9.61 13.74
C LYS A 103 4.90 9.41 15.11
N ALA A 104 3.57 9.48 15.15
CA ALA A 104 2.81 9.36 16.39
C ALA A 104 2.41 7.90 16.71
N GLY A 105 2.68 6.94 15.82
CA GLY A 105 2.30 5.54 16.03
C GLY A 105 0.79 5.26 16.04
N ASP A 106 -0.05 6.17 15.56
CA ASP A 106 -1.51 5.96 15.55
C ASP A 106 -1.99 5.12 14.35
N LYS A 107 -1.27 5.20 13.21
CA LYS A 107 -1.53 4.37 12.03
C LYS A 107 -1.12 2.91 12.31
N ARG A 108 -2.10 2.01 12.30
CA ARG A 108 -1.95 0.60 12.69
C ARG A 108 -1.47 -0.28 11.55
N GLY A 109 -0.20 -0.09 11.18
CA GLY A 109 0.54 -0.96 10.27
C GLY A 109 1.02 -2.25 10.94
N THR A 110 1.66 -3.13 10.18
CA THR A 110 2.20 -4.40 10.72
C THR A 110 3.35 -4.17 11.71
N ASP A 111 4.05 -3.04 11.59
CA ASP A 111 5.13 -2.56 12.46
C ASP A 111 4.71 -2.33 13.92
N ILE A 112 3.44 -2.00 14.17
CA ILE A 112 2.93 -1.76 15.54
C ILE A 112 1.83 -2.75 15.97
N THR A 113 1.58 -3.77 15.14
CA THR A 113 0.57 -4.80 15.41
C THR A 113 1.23 -6.18 15.45
N TRP A 114 1.11 -6.98 14.40
CA TRP A 114 1.59 -8.37 14.41
C TRP A 114 3.09 -8.51 14.61
N LEU A 115 3.91 -7.55 14.15
CA LEU A 115 5.35 -7.61 14.39
C LEU A 115 5.70 -7.40 15.87
N VAL A 116 4.93 -6.60 16.59
CA VAL A 116 5.06 -6.47 18.05
C VAL A 116 4.65 -7.77 18.72
N ASP A 117 3.49 -8.32 18.35
CA ASP A 117 2.99 -9.57 18.92
C ASP A 117 4.01 -10.71 18.81
N VAL A 118 4.64 -10.90 17.64
CA VAL A 118 5.62 -11.98 17.46
C VAL A 118 6.91 -11.72 18.23
N VAL A 119 7.35 -10.46 18.36
CA VAL A 119 8.53 -10.10 19.16
C VAL A 119 8.28 -10.36 20.64
N ASP A 120 7.09 -10.00 21.15
CA ASP A 120 6.67 -10.29 22.53
C ASP A 120 6.60 -11.80 22.81
N ASN A 121 6.46 -12.62 21.76
CA ASN A 121 6.51 -14.08 21.82
C ASN A 121 7.90 -14.67 21.48
N GLY A 122 8.95 -13.85 21.51
CA GLY A 122 10.34 -14.30 21.35
C GLY A 122 10.82 -14.48 19.91
N VAL A 123 10.06 -14.01 18.91
CA VAL A 123 10.52 -14.00 17.52
C VAL A 123 11.55 -12.89 17.30
N VAL A 124 12.66 -13.22 16.66
CA VAL A 124 13.73 -12.26 16.34
C VAL A 124 13.51 -11.63 14.97
N ILE A 125 13.51 -10.30 14.91
CA ILE A 125 13.53 -9.53 13.66
C ILE A 125 14.96 -9.09 13.35
N LEU A 126 15.51 -9.60 12.24
CA LEU A 126 16.82 -9.17 11.73
C LEU A 126 16.65 -8.10 10.66
N THR A 127 17.13 -6.89 10.94
CA THR A 127 17.10 -5.76 10.00
C THR A 127 18.46 -5.57 9.33
N GLY A 128 18.51 -4.70 8.31
CA GLY A 128 19.76 -4.43 7.58
C GLY A 128 20.33 -5.66 6.87
N CYS A 129 19.49 -6.63 6.52
CA CYS A 129 19.84 -7.85 5.81
C CYS A 129 19.01 -7.97 4.54
N LYS A 130 19.62 -8.42 3.44
CA LYS A 130 18.94 -8.68 2.17
C LYS A 130 19.01 -10.16 1.83
N ALA A 131 17.85 -10.79 1.71
CA ALA A 131 17.75 -12.17 1.22
C ALA A 131 18.27 -12.26 -0.22
N GLU A 132 19.17 -13.22 -0.48
CA GLU A 132 19.76 -13.41 -1.80
C GLU A 132 19.15 -14.61 -2.52
N ARG A 133 19.03 -15.76 -1.84
CA ARG A 133 18.46 -17.00 -2.40
C ARG A 133 18.18 -18.06 -1.34
N PHE A 134 17.12 -18.84 -1.53
CA PHE A 134 16.87 -20.06 -0.79
C PHE A 134 17.90 -21.14 -1.12
N ILE A 135 18.17 -22.00 -0.15
CA ILE A 135 19.04 -23.17 -0.30
C ILE A 135 18.13 -24.38 -0.56
N LEU A 136 18.14 -24.87 -1.80
CA LEU A 136 17.36 -26.02 -2.22
C LEU A 136 18.25 -27.25 -2.38
N LYS A 137 17.94 -28.34 -1.66
CA LYS A 137 18.65 -29.63 -1.75
C LYS A 137 17.76 -30.71 -2.36
N LYS A 138 18.36 -31.75 -2.96
CA LYS A 138 17.60 -32.93 -3.40
C LYS A 138 16.88 -33.55 -2.19
N ASN A 139 15.62 -33.92 -2.38
CA ASN A 139 14.87 -34.61 -1.35
C ASN A 139 15.04 -36.12 -1.53
N HIS A 140 15.81 -36.75 -0.65
CA HIS A 140 16.06 -38.20 -0.71
C HIS A 140 14.91 -39.04 -0.13
N SER A 141 14.03 -38.43 0.66
CA SER A 141 12.92 -39.09 1.35
C SER A 141 11.54 -38.66 0.83
N GLY A 142 11.46 -38.10 -0.38
CA GLY A 142 10.21 -37.70 -1.01
C GLY A 142 10.17 -38.05 -2.50
N PRO A 143 9.10 -37.62 -3.20
CA PRO A 143 8.92 -37.93 -4.62
C PRO A 143 10.15 -37.51 -5.45
N ILE A 144 10.58 -38.40 -6.34
CA ILE A 144 11.74 -38.21 -7.21
C ILE A 144 11.62 -36.86 -7.94
N GLY A 145 12.72 -36.10 -7.97
CA GLY A 145 12.79 -34.79 -8.62
C GLY A 145 12.39 -33.59 -7.75
N LYS A 146 11.82 -33.79 -6.56
CA LYS A 146 11.50 -32.68 -5.66
C LYS A 146 12.72 -32.19 -4.88
N LYS A 147 12.85 -30.86 -4.76
CA LYS A 147 13.85 -30.21 -3.91
C LYS A 147 13.21 -29.81 -2.57
N LYS A 148 13.98 -29.93 -1.48
CA LYS A 148 13.63 -29.43 -0.15
C LYS A 148 14.35 -28.10 0.10
N CYS A 149 13.61 -27.08 0.53
CA CYS A 149 14.21 -25.86 1.06
C CYS A 149 14.77 -26.14 2.47
N VAL A 150 16.05 -25.83 2.67
CA VAL A 150 16.75 -26.10 3.95
C VAL A 150 17.31 -24.83 4.60
N GLY A 151 17.05 -23.67 3.99
CA GLY A 151 17.55 -22.39 4.49
C GLY A 151 17.56 -21.28 3.46
N LEU A 152 18.24 -20.19 3.82
CA LEU A 152 18.38 -18.96 3.04
C LEU A 152 19.80 -18.41 3.22
N ILE A 153 20.33 -17.86 2.13
CA ILE A 153 21.51 -16.98 2.16
C ILE A 153 21.02 -15.53 2.12
N ALA A 154 21.57 -14.70 3.00
CA ALA A 154 21.33 -13.27 3.04
C ALA A 154 22.66 -12.50 3.14
N SER A 155 22.74 -11.30 2.57
CA SER A 155 23.85 -10.36 2.77
C SER A 155 23.50 -9.35 3.86
N ILE A 156 24.52 -8.89 4.57
CA ILE A 156 24.40 -7.77 5.51
C ILE A 156 24.53 -6.48 4.69
N CYS A 157 23.57 -5.57 4.85
CA CYS A 157 23.47 -4.30 4.12
C CYS A 157 23.59 -3.08 5.04
N SER A 158 23.63 -3.26 6.36
CA SER A 158 23.71 -2.16 7.33
C SER A 158 25.04 -1.38 7.27
N ASN A 159 26.12 -1.99 6.77
CA ASN A 159 27.42 -1.35 6.64
C ASN A 159 28.11 -1.81 5.33
N LYS A 160 28.47 -0.86 4.46
CA LYS A 160 29.11 -1.12 3.16
C LYS A 160 30.46 -1.84 3.27
N ASN A 161 31.11 -1.77 4.43
CA ASN A 161 32.38 -2.44 4.69
C ASN A 161 32.22 -3.91 5.13
N ILE A 162 30.99 -4.36 5.41
CA ILE A 162 30.71 -5.74 5.81
C ILE A 162 30.27 -6.52 4.57
N THR A 163 31.16 -7.40 4.09
CA THR A 163 30.88 -8.31 2.97
C THR A 163 30.40 -9.70 3.41
N LYS A 164 30.20 -9.90 4.72
CA LYS A 164 29.79 -11.19 5.28
C LYS A 164 28.36 -11.55 4.85
N ARG A 165 28.15 -12.85 4.62
CA ARG A 165 26.84 -13.44 4.35
C ARG A 165 26.35 -14.22 5.58
N LEU A 166 25.05 -14.16 5.80
CA LEU A 166 24.32 -14.97 6.76
C LEU A 166 23.77 -16.20 6.06
N GLN A 167 23.95 -17.36 6.68
CA GLN A 167 23.27 -18.59 6.30
C GLN A 167 22.28 -18.97 7.40
N ILE A 168 21.00 -18.84 7.10
CA ILE A 168 19.91 -19.18 8.01
C ILE A 168 19.40 -20.57 7.63
N LYS A 169 19.35 -21.51 8.59
CA LYS A 169 18.78 -22.84 8.40
C LYS A 169 17.42 -22.89 9.09
N ALA A 170 16.41 -23.43 8.40
CA ALA A 170 15.09 -23.63 8.98
C ALA A 170 14.38 -24.82 8.34
N LYS A 171 13.38 -25.37 9.06
CA LYS A 171 12.53 -26.47 8.56
C LYS A 171 11.54 -25.98 7.50
N VAL A 172 11.05 -24.75 7.65
CA VAL A 172 10.09 -24.09 6.77
C VAL A 172 10.57 -22.67 6.52
N MET A 173 10.44 -22.21 5.27
CA MET A 173 10.74 -20.83 4.87
C MET A 173 9.52 -20.24 4.18
N ILE A 174 9.14 -19.03 4.57
CA ILE A 174 8.05 -18.28 3.98
C ILE A 174 8.64 -17.06 3.28
N SER A 175 8.24 -16.84 2.02
CA SER A 175 8.63 -15.64 1.28
C SER A 175 7.51 -14.61 1.34
N ALA A 176 7.79 -13.44 1.91
CA ALA A 176 6.85 -12.33 2.04
C ALA A 176 7.46 -11.00 1.55
N PHE A 177 8.21 -11.02 0.45
CA PHE A 177 8.95 -9.86 -0.09
C PHE A 177 8.08 -8.92 -0.95
N GLY A 178 6.79 -9.20 -1.06
CA GLY A 178 5.87 -8.48 -1.94
C GLY A 178 5.97 -8.92 -3.41
N SER A 179 5.09 -8.38 -4.26
CA SER A 179 4.96 -8.77 -5.67
C SER A 179 6.21 -8.50 -6.51
N LEU A 180 6.95 -7.44 -6.18
CA LEU A 180 8.12 -7.01 -6.96
C LEU A 180 9.41 -7.74 -6.58
N LEU A 181 9.57 -8.14 -5.32
CA LEU A 181 10.84 -8.71 -4.83
C LEU A 181 10.76 -10.22 -4.56
N THR A 182 9.57 -10.79 -4.45
CA THR A 182 9.42 -12.25 -4.36
C THR A 182 9.90 -12.96 -5.63
N PRO A 183 9.49 -12.57 -6.86
CA PRO A 183 9.92 -13.28 -8.07
C PRO A 183 11.44 -13.29 -8.29
N PRO A 184 12.17 -12.16 -8.15
CA PRO A 184 13.64 -12.16 -8.23
C PRO A 184 14.31 -13.11 -7.24
N LEU A 185 13.80 -13.20 -6.00
CA LEU A 185 14.29 -14.15 -5.00
C LEU A 185 14.04 -15.61 -5.41
N MET A 186 12.88 -15.90 -6.00
CA MET A 186 12.55 -17.25 -6.48
C MET A 186 13.45 -17.67 -7.64
N LEU A 187 13.71 -16.78 -8.59
CA LEU A 187 14.62 -16.99 -9.72
C LEU A 187 16.05 -17.21 -9.25
N SER A 188 16.57 -16.36 -8.34
CA SER A 188 17.93 -16.51 -7.78
C SER A 188 18.10 -17.78 -6.96
N SER A 189 16.99 -18.35 -6.45
CA SER A 189 16.94 -19.64 -5.77
C SER A 189 16.95 -20.84 -6.72
N GLY A 190 16.91 -20.61 -8.04
CA GLY A 190 16.92 -21.65 -9.07
C GLY A 190 15.58 -22.36 -9.28
N LEU A 191 14.47 -21.71 -8.92
CA LEU A 191 13.12 -22.17 -9.28
C LEU A 191 12.84 -21.85 -10.75
N LYS A 192 12.15 -22.76 -11.45
CA LYS A 192 11.97 -22.73 -12.92
C LYS A 192 10.50 -22.69 -13.35
N ASN A 193 9.57 -22.36 -12.47
CA ASN A 193 8.16 -22.24 -12.86
C ASN A 193 8.03 -21.04 -13.83
N PRO A 194 7.47 -21.23 -15.04
CA PRO A 194 7.40 -20.18 -16.06
C PRO A 194 6.54 -18.98 -15.63
N ASN A 195 5.69 -19.12 -14.61
CA ASN A 195 4.87 -18.03 -14.09
C ASN A 195 5.62 -17.11 -13.10
N ILE A 196 6.88 -17.42 -12.74
CA ILE A 196 7.65 -16.59 -11.80
C ILE A 196 8.05 -15.30 -12.51
N GLY A 197 7.47 -14.17 -12.07
CA GLY A 197 7.74 -12.84 -12.62
C GLY A 197 6.66 -12.38 -13.60
N GLU A 198 5.75 -13.27 -13.99
CA GLU A 198 4.63 -12.98 -14.87
C GLU A 198 3.39 -12.49 -14.11
N ASN A 199 2.41 -11.98 -14.85
CA ASN A 199 1.10 -11.56 -14.33
C ASN A 199 1.17 -10.47 -13.25
N LEU A 200 2.06 -9.49 -13.43
CA LEU A 200 2.10 -8.31 -12.56
C LEU A 200 0.87 -7.43 -12.81
N TYR A 201 0.00 -7.31 -11.81
CA TYR A 201 -1.11 -6.37 -11.80
C TYR A 201 -0.73 -5.11 -11.01
N LEU A 202 -0.98 -3.95 -11.61
CA LEU A 202 -0.79 -2.63 -11.01
C LEU A 202 -2.11 -1.86 -11.08
N HIS A 203 -2.26 -0.86 -10.21
CA HIS A 203 -3.28 0.18 -10.36
C HIS A 203 -2.61 1.41 -11.01
N PRO A 204 -2.76 1.63 -12.32
CA PRO A 204 -2.22 2.81 -12.97
C PRO A 204 -2.85 4.06 -12.38
N ALA A 205 -2.00 5.01 -11.98
CA ALA A 205 -2.41 6.20 -11.26
C ALA A 205 -2.19 7.43 -12.15
N LEU A 206 -3.25 8.15 -12.50
CA LEU A 206 -3.17 9.48 -13.11
C LEU A 206 -3.33 10.55 -12.03
N MET A 207 -2.43 11.54 -12.05
CA MET A 207 -2.49 12.72 -11.18
C MET A 207 -3.10 13.90 -11.94
N VAL A 208 -4.11 14.54 -11.35
CA VAL A 208 -4.66 15.80 -11.83
C VAL A 208 -4.40 16.90 -10.80
N TRP A 209 -4.00 18.08 -11.28
CA TRP A 209 -3.63 19.23 -10.47
C TRP A 209 -4.59 20.39 -10.70
N GLY A 210 -5.09 21.01 -9.63
CA GLY A 210 -5.92 22.22 -9.72
C GLY A 210 -5.53 23.24 -8.67
N TYR A 211 -5.43 24.51 -9.04
CA TYR A 211 -5.13 25.60 -8.12
C TYR A 211 -6.40 26.14 -7.45
N PHE A 212 -6.46 26.04 -6.13
CA PHE A 212 -7.58 26.49 -5.31
C PHE A 212 -7.11 27.56 -4.32
N SER A 213 -7.17 28.82 -4.71
CA SER A 213 -6.82 29.91 -3.79
C SER A 213 -7.82 30.01 -2.64
N LYS A 214 -7.33 30.42 -1.46
CA LYS A 214 -8.20 30.69 -0.29
C LYS A 214 -9.25 31.77 -0.53
N LYS A 215 -9.04 32.66 -1.52
CA LYS A 215 -10.04 33.68 -1.91
C LYS A 215 -11.19 33.07 -2.74
N LEU A 216 -10.98 31.89 -3.32
CA LEU A 216 -11.93 31.22 -4.21
C LEU A 216 -12.71 30.10 -3.52
N THR A 217 -12.38 29.75 -2.27
CA THR A 217 -13.04 28.66 -1.55
C THR A 217 -13.29 29.02 -0.09
N ASP A 218 -14.52 28.83 0.39
CA ASP A 218 -14.87 28.97 1.82
C ASP A 218 -14.42 27.76 2.67
N LEU A 219 -13.45 26.98 2.18
CA LEU A 219 -13.01 25.74 2.81
C LEU A 219 -11.86 26.02 3.79
N PRO A 220 -11.98 25.60 5.06
CA PRO A 220 -10.95 25.81 6.06
C PRO A 220 -9.76 24.84 5.87
N GLY A 221 -8.63 25.18 6.49
CA GLY A 221 -7.46 24.31 6.60
C GLY A 221 -6.39 24.49 5.51
N LYS A 222 -5.51 23.50 5.39
CA LYS A 222 -4.40 23.41 4.41
C LYS A 222 -4.28 21.97 3.88
N ALA A 223 -3.57 21.79 2.76
CA ALA A 223 -3.25 20.49 2.17
C ALA A 223 -2.61 19.46 3.13
N PHE A 224 -1.92 19.94 4.16
CA PHE A 224 -1.15 19.13 5.12
C PHE A 224 -1.69 19.25 6.55
N GLN A 225 -3.00 19.51 6.69
CA GLN A 225 -3.68 19.57 7.97
C GLN A 225 -4.98 18.79 7.87
N GLY A 226 -5.22 17.81 8.74
CA GLY A 226 -6.40 16.95 8.68
C GLY A 226 -6.14 15.59 8.03
N GLY A 227 -7.16 14.75 7.97
CA GLY A 227 -7.05 13.40 7.44
C GLY A 227 -6.83 13.40 5.91
N ILE A 228 -5.74 12.74 5.49
CA ILE A 228 -5.38 12.42 4.11
C ILE A 228 -6.25 11.27 3.56
N ILE A 229 -6.53 11.20 2.25
CA ILE A 229 -7.41 10.18 1.62
C ILE A 229 -8.62 9.83 2.50
N THR A 230 -9.49 10.81 2.75
CA THR A 230 -10.71 10.67 3.57
C THR A 230 -11.98 10.61 2.72
N SER A 231 -11.90 11.07 1.47
CA SER A 231 -12.98 11.09 0.50
C SER A 231 -12.59 10.33 -0.76
N LEU A 232 -13.55 9.57 -1.30
CA LEU A 232 -13.43 8.93 -2.60
C LEU A 232 -14.74 9.03 -3.38
N HIS A 233 -14.64 9.10 -4.71
CA HIS A 233 -15.75 8.91 -5.62
C HIS A 233 -15.47 7.70 -6.50
N LYS A 234 -16.45 6.80 -6.64
CA LYS A 234 -16.38 5.64 -7.52
C LYS A 234 -17.14 5.93 -8.79
N ILE A 235 -16.49 5.66 -9.92
CA ILE A 235 -17.13 5.66 -11.24
C ILE A 235 -17.33 4.19 -11.61
N SER A 236 -18.60 3.80 -11.70
CA SER A 236 -19.00 2.46 -12.14
C SER A 236 -19.27 2.46 -13.64
N SER A 237 -19.05 1.33 -14.29
CA SER A 237 -19.43 1.17 -15.70
C SER A 237 -20.96 1.25 -15.86
N HIS A 238 -21.42 1.70 -17.03
CA HIS A 238 -22.86 1.68 -17.38
C HIS A 238 -23.50 0.29 -17.36
N LYS A 239 -22.71 -0.80 -17.26
CA LYS A 239 -23.20 -2.19 -17.31
C LYS A 239 -23.58 -2.75 -15.94
N SER A 240 -22.99 -2.28 -14.84
CA SER A 240 -23.43 -2.60 -13.47
C SER A 240 -22.78 -1.67 -12.44
N GLU A 241 -23.51 -1.29 -11.39
CA GLU A 241 -22.95 -0.54 -10.26
C GLU A 241 -21.83 -1.29 -9.53
N SER A 242 -21.80 -2.63 -9.65
CA SER A 242 -20.82 -3.51 -8.99
C SER A 242 -19.44 -3.57 -9.65
N ASP A 243 -19.31 -3.08 -10.87
CA ASP A 243 -18.03 -2.96 -11.58
C ASP A 243 -17.53 -1.52 -11.50
N VAL A 244 -16.86 -1.21 -10.39
CA VAL A 244 -16.09 0.03 -10.23
C VAL A 244 -14.93 -0.04 -11.22
N GLN A 245 -14.98 0.80 -12.24
CA GLN A 245 -13.88 0.93 -13.20
C GLN A 245 -12.83 1.89 -12.68
N THR A 246 -13.27 2.89 -11.93
CA THR A 246 -12.39 3.97 -11.53
C THR A 246 -12.69 4.49 -10.13
N VAL A 247 -11.65 4.91 -9.42
CA VAL A 247 -11.78 5.69 -8.18
C VAL A 247 -11.07 7.03 -8.31
N ILE A 248 -11.75 8.10 -7.91
CA ILE A 248 -11.17 9.43 -7.71
C ILE A 248 -10.93 9.63 -6.22
N GLU A 249 -9.68 9.89 -5.83
CA GLU A 249 -9.28 10.16 -4.45
C GLU A 249 -8.38 11.38 -4.37
N ALA A 250 -8.27 11.98 -3.19
CA ALA A 250 -7.40 13.13 -2.94
C ALA A 250 -6.23 12.75 -2.01
N PRO A 251 -5.10 12.27 -2.55
CA PRO A 251 -3.91 11.96 -1.75
C PRO A 251 -3.16 13.21 -1.33
N THR A 252 -2.34 13.04 -0.30
CA THR A 252 -1.36 14.05 0.13
C THR A 252 0.01 13.67 -0.40
N LEU A 253 0.70 14.62 -1.04
CA LEU A 253 2.04 14.43 -1.57
C LEU A 253 2.99 15.46 -0.96
N GLY A 254 4.10 14.99 -0.43
CA GLY A 254 5.22 15.85 -0.04
C GLY A 254 5.97 16.40 -1.26
N PRO A 255 6.80 17.45 -1.06
CA PRO A 255 7.47 18.16 -2.15
C PRO A 255 8.30 17.28 -3.10
N ALA A 256 8.96 16.25 -2.56
CA ALA A 256 9.78 15.34 -3.36
C ALA A 256 8.95 14.39 -4.25
N SER A 257 7.81 13.90 -3.76
CA SER A 257 6.91 13.11 -4.60
C SER A 257 6.23 13.99 -5.64
N PHE A 258 5.86 15.20 -5.25
CA PHE A 258 5.28 16.20 -6.15
C PHE A 258 6.24 16.59 -7.28
N SER A 259 7.53 16.81 -7.00
CA SER A 259 8.52 17.22 -8.01
C SER A 259 8.70 16.21 -9.15
N VAL A 260 8.49 14.92 -8.86
CA VAL A 260 8.62 13.83 -9.85
C VAL A 260 7.35 13.70 -10.70
N LEU A 261 6.20 14.17 -10.19
CA LEU A 261 4.89 14.01 -10.82
C LEU A 261 4.39 15.28 -11.52
N LEU A 262 4.97 16.44 -11.20
CA LEU A 262 4.65 17.69 -11.87
C LEU A 262 5.27 17.70 -13.29
N PRO A 263 4.48 17.93 -14.35
CA PRO A 263 5.03 18.06 -15.70
C PRO A 263 6.05 19.20 -15.77
N TRP A 264 7.24 18.92 -16.34
CA TRP A 264 8.20 19.98 -16.62
C TRP A 264 7.76 20.79 -17.84
N VAL A 265 7.53 22.08 -17.63
CA VAL A 265 7.25 23.04 -18.70
C VAL A 265 8.36 24.08 -18.80
N SER A 266 8.74 24.69 -17.67
CA SER A 266 9.85 25.64 -17.56
C SER A 266 10.29 25.81 -16.11
N GLY A 267 11.47 26.39 -15.88
CA GLY A 267 11.96 26.69 -14.53
C GLY A 267 11.06 27.64 -13.75
N HIS A 268 10.41 28.59 -14.42
CA HIS A 268 9.43 29.49 -13.79
C HIS A 268 8.17 28.73 -13.37
N ASN A 269 7.61 27.89 -14.25
CA ASN A 269 6.43 27.08 -13.95
C ASN A 269 6.68 26.10 -12.81
N ALA A 270 7.85 25.44 -12.81
CA ALA A 270 8.24 24.56 -11.71
C ALA A 270 8.28 25.33 -10.38
N LYS A 271 8.99 26.47 -10.31
CA LYS A 271 9.07 27.31 -9.10
C LYS A 271 7.69 27.76 -8.62
N LYS A 272 6.82 28.21 -9.53
CA LYS A 272 5.45 28.60 -9.21
C LYS A 272 4.62 27.43 -8.69
N GLY A 273 4.74 26.25 -9.29
CA GLY A 273 4.11 25.02 -8.81
C GLY A 273 4.52 24.66 -7.39
N PHE A 274 5.82 24.75 -7.08
CA PHE A 274 6.32 24.51 -5.72
C PHE A 274 5.82 25.56 -4.70
N SER A 275 5.70 26.83 -5.09
CA SER A 275 5.23 27.87 -4.17
C SER A 275 3.76 27.72 -3.79
N ILE A 276 2.96 27.04 -4.64
CA ILE A 276 1.51 26.88 -4.45
C ILE A 276 1.10 25.45 -4.12
N ILE A 277 2.03 24.55 -3.78
CA ILE A 277 1.74 23.13 -3.52
C ILE A 277 0.67 22.90 -2.44
N GLN A 278 0.54 23.81 -1.47
CA GLN A 278 -0.49 23.75 -0.43
C GLN A 278 -1.90 24.10 -0.93
N GLU A 279 -1.99 24.69 -2.12
CA GLU A 279 -3.21 25.17 -2.79
C GLU A 279 -3.51 24.30 -4.02
N LEU A 280 -2.69 23.27 -4.29
CA LEU A 280 -2.88 22.34 -5.40
C LEU A 280 -3.61 21.09 -4.95
N LEU A 281 -4.86 20.94 -5.38
CA LEU A 281 -5.55 19.66 -5.28
C LEU A 281 -4.81 18.64 -6.13
N THR A 282 -4.46 17.50 -5.53
CA THR A 282 -4.06 16.30 -6.26
C THR A 282 -5.24 15.35 -6.29
N CYS A 283 -5.69 14.95 -7.48
CA CYS A 283 -6.62 13.83 -7.61
C CYS A 283 -5.89 12.62 -8.20
N LEU A 284 -6.01 11.49 -7.53
CA LEU A 284 -5.60 10.19 -8.02
C LEU A 284 -6.79 9.52 -8.72
N HIS A 285 -6.55 9.07 -9.96
CA HIS A 285 -7.47 8.25 -10.73
C HIS A 285 -6.78 6.93 -11.07
N TRP A 286 -7.38 5.80 -10.69
CA TRP A 286 -7.04 4.45 -11.14
C TRP A 286 -8.29 3.68 -11.52
#